data_AF-A0A6G9XJQ7-F1
#
_entry.id   AF-A0A6G9XJQ7-F1
#
_cell.length_a   1.000
_cell.length_b   1.000
_cell.length_c   1.000
_cell.angle_alpha   90.00
_cell.angle_beta   90.00
_cell.angle_gamma   90.00
#
_symmetry.space_group_name_H-M   'P 1'
#
loop_
_entity.id
_entity.type
_entity.pdbx_description
1 polymer ?
#
loop_
_entity_poly.entity_id
_entity_poly.type
_entity_poly.pdbx_seq_one_letter_code
_entity_poly.pdbx_strand_id
1 'polypeptide(L)'
;MTDAGPQARPAEPSGVLATVAGVLAIGIALFNLWGARTVLNAQLHQSPHIDNALAVFSLLGAVLAALALGYGALLLLRRDETGRHILVVTSGVLTVAALAALVVSLTGYQPDYALDWLPTQSRVFETVDALFGGLVGSMTALVHREWPAALAATALPLALFLLASARHTTNWVEHTPSRPAPRTEALDA
;
A
#
# COMPACT_ATOMS: atom_id res chain seq x y z
N MET A 1 30.66 -27.29 -33.55
CA MET A 1 30.59 -27.20 -32.08
C MET A 1 30.50 -25.73 -31.73
N THR A 2 29.29 -25.24 -31.47
CA THR A 2 29.04 -23.86 -31.06
C THR A 2 28.35 -23.94 -29.70
N ASP A 3 29.10 -23.60 -28.67
CA ASP A 3 28.60 -23.43 -27.30
C ASP A 3 27.59 -22.29 -27.29
N ALA A 4 26.30 -22.62 -27.33
CA ALA A 4 25.24 -21.69 -26.98
C ALA A 4 25.26 -21.55 -25.45
N GLY A 5 25.98 -20.55 -24.95
CA GLY A 5 25.93 -20.15 -23.55
C GLY A 5 24.48 -19.92 -23.08
N PRO A 6 24.20 -20.06 -21.77
CA PRO A 6 22.85 -19.98 -21.24
C PRO A 6 22.25 -18.61 -21.54
N GLN A 7 21.36 -18.55 -22.53
CA GLN A 7 20.57 -17.37 -22.84
C GLN A 7 19.72 -17.06 -21.61
N ALA A 8 20.10 -16.02 -20.86
CA ALA A 8 19.27 -15.45 -19.83
C ALA A 8 17.96 -15.00 -20.48
N ARG A 9 16.87 -15.74 -20.24
CA ARG A 9 15.56 -15.38 -20.76
C ARG A 9 15.21 -13.97 -20.24
N PRO A 10 14.71 -13.07 -21.11
CA PRO A 10 14.23 -11.77 -20.66
C PRO A 10 13.16 -12.00 -19.58
N ALA A 11 13.25 -11.26 -18.48
CA ALA A 11 12.25 -11.32 -17.42
C ALA A 11 10.87 -11.07 -18.02
N GLU A 12 9.98 -12.06 -17.93
CA GLU A 12 8.64 -11.92 -18.47
C GLU A 12 7.94 -10.70 -17.85
N PRO A 13 7.14 -9.93 -18.62
CA PRO A 13 6.44 -8.74 -18.14
C PRO A 13 5.60 -8.96 -16.88
N SER A 14 5.15 -10.20 -16.68
CA SER A 14 4.38 -10.66 -15.52
C SER A 14 5.15 -10.56 -14.20
N GLY A 15 6.44 -10.92 -14.20
CA GLY A 15 7.27 -10.87 -12.99
C GLY A 15 7.67 -9.47 -12.56
N VAL A 16 7.81 -8.55 -13.52
CA VAL A 16 8.13 -7.14 -13.21
C VAL A 16 6.95 -6.50 -12.48
N LEU A 17 5.72 -6.66 -12.96
CA LEU A 17 4.53 -6.06 -12.34
C LEU A 17 4.29 -6.59 -10.92
N ALA A 18 4.42 -7.91 -10.71
CA ALA A 18 4.29 -8.49 -9.37
C ALA A 18 5.37 -7.99 -8.40
N THR A 19 6.61 -7.85 -8.88
CA THR A 19 7.72 -7.31 -8.08
C THR A 19 7.47 -5.84 -7.74
N VAL A 20 7.04 -5.02 -8.70
CA VAL A 20 6.69 -3.62 -8.48
C VAL A 20 5.54 -3.49 -7.49
N ALA A 21 4.49 -4.32 -7.61
CA ALA A 21 3.39 -4.35 -6.66
C ALA A 21 3.86 -4.70 -5.24
N GLY A 22 4.72 -5.71 -5.10
CA GLY A 22 5.31 -6.09 -3.81
C GLY A 22 6.17 -4.99 -3.18
N VAL A 23 7.06 -4.37 -3.96
CA VAL A 23 7.90 -3.27 -3.49
C VAL A 23 7.06 -2.04 -3.12
N LEU A 24 6.08 -1.70 -3.94
CA LEU A 24 5.15 -0.59 -3.67
C LEU A 24 4.35 -0.85 -2.39
N ALA A 25 3.88 -2.08 -2.18
CA ALA A 25 3.18 -2.46 -0.95
C ALA A 25 4.06 -2.32 0.30
N ILE A 26 5.34 -2.69 0.23
CA ILE A 26 6.30 -2.46 1.32
C ILE A 26 6.46 -0.94 1.57
N GLY A 27 6.60 -0.14 0.52
CA GLY A 27 6.68 1.32 0.64
C GLY A 27 5.45 1.91 1.33
N ILE A 28 4.25 1.52 0.90
CA ILE A 28 2.99 1.97 1.51
C ILE A 28 2.86 1.49 2.96
N ALA A 29 3.34 0.28 3.29
CA ALA A 29 3.39 -0.19 4.66
C ALA A 29 4.29 0.71 5.53
N LEU A 30 5.48 1.07 5.05
CA LEU A 30 6.38 1.98 5.75
C LEU A 30 5.78 3.38 5.92
N PHE A 31 5.07 3.89 4.92
CA PHE A 31 4.34 5.16 5.01
C PHE A 31 3.22 5.13 6.06
N ASN A 32 2.50 4.02 6.18
CA ASN A 32 1.52 3.85 7.26
C ASN A 32 2.18 3.81 8.64
N LEU A 33 3.32 3.13 8.79
CA LEU A 33 4.08 3.16 10.05
C LEU A 33 4.63 4.55 10.37
N TRP A 34 5.07 5.29 9.35
CA TRP A 34 5.50 6.67 9.49
C TRP A 34 4.36 7.56 10.00
N GLY A 35 3.18 7.49 9.37
CA GLY A 35 1.99 8.19 9.83
C GLY A 35 1.56 7.79 11.25
N ALA A 36 1.58 6.49 11.58
CA ALA A 36 1.29 6.04 12.94
C ALA A 36 2.28 6.65 13.95
N ARG A 37 3.57 6.72 13.59
CA ARG A 37 4.60 7.35 14.42
C ARG A 37 4.36 8.84 14.62
N THR A 38 3.89 9.58 13.61
CA THR A 38 3.62 11.01 13.77
C THR A 38 2.48 11.26 14.76
N VAL A 39 1.38 10.50 14.67
CA VAL A 39 0.26 10.57 15.62
C VAL A 39 0.69 10.15 17.02
N LEU A 40 1.44 9.06 17.16
CA LEU A 40 1.96 8.60 18.45
C LEU A 40 2.87 9.66 19.09
N ASN A 41 3.77 10.24 18.30
CA ASN A 41 4.68 11.26 18.78
C ASN A 41 3.92 12.52 19.23
N ALA A 42 2.89 12.91 18.48
CA ALA A 42 1.99 14.00 18.83
C ALA A 42 1.24 13.71 20.13
N GLN A 43 0.67 12.51 20.31
CA GLN A 43 0.02 12.14 21.58
C GLN A 43 0.97 12.14 22.78
N LEU A 44 2.21 11.69 22.61
CA LEU A 44 3.18 11.60 23.70
C LEU A 44 3.73 12.97 24.12
N HIS A 45 3.90 13.90 23.17
CA HIS A 45 4.56 15.18 23.41
C HIS A 45 3.62 16.39 23.41
N GLN A 46 2.36 16.24 22.99
CA GLN A 46 1.35 17.29 23.00
C GLN A 46 0.14 16.84 23.83
N SER A 47 -0.10 17.49 24.98
CA SER A 47 -1.27 17.28 25.85
C SER A 47 -2.53 18.02 25.34
N PRO A 48 -3.67 17.86 26.02
CA PRO A 48 -4.71 16.84 25.84
C PRO A 48 -5.71 17.15 24.70
N HIS A 49 -5.36 18.04 23.77
CA HIS A 49 -6.31 18.53 22.78
C HIS A 49 -6.59 17.49 21.67
N ILE A 50 -5.61 16.66 21.28
CA ILE A 50 -5.84 15.67 20.22
C ILE A 50 -7.03 14.76 20.55
N ASP A 51 -8.00 14.68 19.63
CA ASP A 51 -9.14 13.75 19.75
C ASP A 51 -8.63 12.31 19.90
N ASN A 52 -8.73 11.79 21.13
CA ASN A 52 -8.16 10.51 21.51
C ASN A 52 -8.78 9.35 20.73
N ALA A 53 -10.08 9.42 20.40
CA ALA A 53 -10.73 8.34 19.67
C ALA A 53 -10.19 8.26 18.24
N LEU A 54 -10.17 9.39 17.52
CA LEU A 54 -9.66 9.43 16.16
C LEU A 54 -8.17 9.08 16.09
N ALA A 55 -7.37 9.55 17.04
CA ALA A 55 -5.95 9.22 17.12
C ALA A 55 -5.71 7.72 17.36
N VAL A 56 -6.46 7.09 18.28
CA VAL A 56 -6.34 5.64 18.53
C VAL A 56 -6.80 4.83 17.32
N PHE A 57 -7.92 5.19 16.68
CA PHE A 57 -8.40 4.48 15.49
C PHE A 57 -7.46 4.62 14.29
N SER A 58 -6.92 5.81 14.05
CA SER A 58 -5.96 6.03 12.97
C SER A 58 -4.64 5.33 13.21
N LEU A 59 -4.14 5.29 14.46
CA LEU A 59 -2.96 4.54 14.86
C LEU A 59 -3.15 3.05 14.64
N LEU A 60 -4.21 2.46 15.19
CA LEU A 60 -4.51 1.03 15.06
C LEU A 60 -4.74 0.65 13.60
N GLY A 61 -5.51 1.46 12.87
CA GLY A 61 -5.77 1.26 11.44
C GLY A 61 -4.50 1.31 10.61
N ALA A 62 -3.61 2.27 10.87
CA ALA A 62 -2.35 2.41 10.14
C ALA A 62 -1.40 1.24 10.44
N VAL A 63 -1.28 0.81 11.71
CA VAL A 63 -0.47 -0.36 12.07
C VAL A 63 -1.03 -1.63 11.43
N LEU A 64 -2.35 -1.83 11.49
CA LEU A 64 -2.99 -2.99 10.88
C LEU A 64 -2.80 -3.00 9.34
N ALA A 65 -2.96 -1.85 8.69
CA ALA A 65 -2.71 -1.71 7.26
C ALA A 65 -1.26 -2.00 6.91
N ALA A 66 -0.30 -1.50 7.71
CA ALA A 66 1.12 -1.77 7.49
C ALA A 66 1.46 -3.26 7.61
N LEU A 67 0.91 -3.94 8.63
CA LEU A 67 1.11 -5.38 8.80
C LEU A 67 0.48 -6.18 7.65
N ALA A 68 -0.75 -5.84 7.26
CA ALA A 68 -1.44 -6.51 6.15
C ALA A 68 -0.71 -6.31 4.82
N LEU A 69 -0.27 -5.08 4.51
CA LEU A 69 0.51 -4.79 3.31
C LEU A 69 1.89 -5.45 3.32
N GLY A 70 2.61 -5.40 4.43
CA GLY A 70 3.92 -6.03 4.57
C GLY A 70 3.83 -7.55 4.45
N TYR A 71 2.86 -8.17 5.11
CA TYR A 71 2.62 -9.61 5.02
C TYR A 71 2.13 -10.03 3.62
N GLY A 72 1.19 -9.28 3.04
CA GLY A 72 0.70 -9.49 1.68
C GLY A 72 1.82 -9.38 0.64
N ALA A 73 2.74 -8.42 0.81
CA ALA A 73 3.92 -8.28 -0.04
C ALA A 73 4.88 -9.45 0.09
N LEU A 74 5.17 -9.91 1.31
CA LEU A 74 6.02 -11.08 1.55
C LEU A 74 5.44 -12.35 0.92
N LEU A 75 4.13 -12.57 1.07
CA LEU A 75 3.43 -13.69 0.45
C LEU A 75 3.41 -13.58 -1.07
N LEU A 76 3.12 -12.39 -1.61
CA LEU A 76 3.16 -12.17 -3.05
C LEU A 76 4.56 -12.46 -3.60
N LEU A 77 5.63 -11.95 -2.99
CA LEU A 77 7.01 -12.21 -3.44
C LEU A 77 7.40 -13.70 -3.35
N ARG A 78 6.72 -14.49 -2.52
CA ARG A 78 6.84 -15.95 -2.45
C ARG A 78 5.96 -16.70 -3.47
N ARG A 79 5.27 -15.97 -4.35
CA ARG A 79 4.26 -16.48 -5.30
C ARG A 79 3.08 -17.16 -4.62
N ASP A 80 2.66 -16.63 -3.47
CA ASP A 80 1.42 -17.05 -2.81
C ASP A 80 0.27 -16.13 -3.23
N GLU A 81 -0.77 -16.73 -3.78
CA GLU A 81 -1.98 -16.07 -4.25
C GLU A 81 -2.76 -15.37 -3.13
N THR A 82 -2.62 -15.86 -1.89
CA THR A 82 -3.18 -15.22 -0.70
C THR A 82 -2.60 -13.82 -0.52
N GLY A 83 -1.31 -13.64 -0.83
CA GLY A 83 -0.63 -12.35 -0.75
C GLY A 83 -1.28 -11.31 -1.67
N ARG A 84 -1.60 -11.71 -2.91
CA ARG A 84 -2.30 -10.86 -3.88
C ARG A 84 -3.65 -10.38 -3.35
N HIS A 85 -4.46 -11.29 -2.82
CA HIS A 85 -5.78 -10.95 -2.29
C HIS A 85 -5.71 -10.01 -1.09
N ILE A 86 -4.77 -10.24 -0.17
CA ILE A 86 -4.54 -9.34 0.98
C ILE A 86 -4.20 -7.94 0.49
N LEU A 87 -3.32 -7.82 -0.52
CA LEU A 87 -2.96 -6.53 -1.09
C LEU A 87 -4.15 -5.84 -1.77
N VAL A 88 -4.95 -6.56 -2.57
CA VAL A 88 -6.15 -6.01 -3.22
C VAL A 88 -7.15 -5.49 -2.18
N VAL A 89 -7.47 -6.28 -1.16
CA VAL A 89 -8.44 -5.88 -0.13
C VAL A 89 -7.91 -4.69 0.67
N THR A 90 -6.67 -4.76 1.15
CA THR A 90 -6.10 -3.72 2.02
C THR A 90 -5.94 -2.41 1.26
N SER A 91 -5.38 -2.44 0.05
CA SER A 91 -5.24 -1.24 -0.79
C SER A 91 -6.60 -0.66 -1.19
N GLY A 92 -7.58 -1.51 -1.50
CA GLY A 92 -8.95 -1.08 -1.79
C GLY A 92 -9.60 -0.34 -0.62
N VAL A 93 -9.46 -0.86 0.61
CA VAL A 93 -9.96 -0.19 1.82
C VAL A 93 -9.29 1.18 2.02
N LEU A 94 -7.98 1.26 1.85
CA LEU A 94 -7.24 2.53 1.94
C LEU A 94 -7.69 3.53 0.85
N THR A 95 -7.91 3.07 -0.37
CA THR A 95 -8.44 3.91 -1.45
C THR A 95 -9.83 4.44 -1.11
N VAL A 96 -10.74 3.59 -0.59
CA VAL A 96 -12.08 4.02 -0.18
C VAL A 96 -12.00 5.06 0.94
N ALA A 97 -11.13 4.89 1.92
CA ALA A 97 -10.93 5.87 2.99
C ALA A 97 -10.44 7.23 2.45
N ALA A 98 -9.48 7.22 1.53
CA ALA A 98 -8.97 8.43 0.88
C ALA A 98 -10.03 9.10 -0.02
N LEU A 99 -10.87 8.32 -0.71
CA LEU A 99 -11.99 8.85 -1.49
C LEU A 99 -13.07 9.46 -0.60
N ALA A 100 -13.36 8.85 0.57
CA ALA A 100 -14.27 9.43 1.54
C ALA A 100 -13.75 10.78 2.06
N ALA A 101 -12.44 10.87 2.35
CA ALA A 101 -11.79 12.14 2.69
C ALA A 101 -11.96 13.16 1.57
N LEU A 102 -11.75 12.78 0.32
CA LEU A 102 -11.92 13.67 -0.84
C LEU A 102 -13.35 14.19 -0.96
N VAL A 103 -14.36 13.33 -0.81
CA VAL A 103 -15.78 13.72 -0.84
C VAL A 103 -16.11 14.70 0.28
N VAL A 104 -15.63 14.44 1.51
CA VAL A 104 -15.81 15.35 2.65
C VAL A 104 -15.16 16.71 2.37
N SER A 105 -13.93 16.73 1.89
CA SER A 105 -13.21 17.98 1.56
C SER A 105 -13.88 18.76 0.43
N LEU A 106 -14.46 18.09 -0.57
CA LEU A 106 -15.17 18.75 -1.68
C LEU A 106 -16.56 19.27 -1.29
N THR A 107 -17.24 18.60 -0.36
CA THR A 107 -18.58 19.01 0.12
C THR A 107 -18.51 20.07 1.22
N GLY A 108 -17.32 20.32 1.79
CA GLY A 108 -17.13 21.24 2.91
C GLY A 108 -17.73 20.74 4.21
N TYR A 109 -18.10 19.46 4.29
CA TYR A 109 -18.62 18.85 5.52
C TYR A 109 -17.57 18.98 6.63
N GLN A 110 -18.01 19.46 7.79
CA GLN A 110 -17.16 19.61 8.96
C GLN A 110 -17.54 18.49 9.95
N PRO A 111 -16.68 17.46 10.10
CA PRO A 111 -16.93 16.44 11.11
C PRO A 111 -16.86 17.08 12.50
N ASP A 112 -17.85 16.79 13.35
CA ASP A 112 -17.90 17.24 14.75
C ASP A 112 -16.85 16.53 15.64
N TYR A 113 -16.20 15.50 15.09
CA TYR A 113 -15.06 14.78 15.66
C TYR A 113 -13.78 15.33 15.02
N ALA A 114 -12.66 15.41 15.76
CA ALA A 114 -11.39 16.04 15.33
C ALA A 114 -11.26 17.57 15.44
N LEU A 115 -12.03 18.21 16.34
CA LEU A 115 -11.91 19.66 16.62
C LEU A 115 -10.47 20.11 16.92
N ASP A 116 -9.69 19.20 17.49
CA ASP A 116 -8.29 19.37 17.80
C ASP A 116 -7.52 18.19 17.19
N TRP A 117 -7.09 18.32 15.93
CA TRP A 117 -6.18 17.35 15.28
C TRP A 117 -4.76 17.91 15.20
N LEU A 118 -3.89 17.29 14.39
CA LEU A 118 -2.58 17.85 14.03
C LEU A 118 -2.75 19.27 13.46
N PRO A 119 -1.77 20.17 13.71
CA PRO A 119 -1.83 21.54 13.21
C PRO A 119 -1.85 21.56 11.68
N THR A 120 -2.66 22.45 11.10
CA THR A 120 -2.66 22.75 9.67
C THR A 120 -1.29 23.26 9.23
N GLN A 121 -0.82 22.81 8.07
CA GLN A 121 0.47 23.19 7.52
C GLN A 121 0.27 24.00 6.22
N SER A 122 1.35 24.27 5.49
CA SER A 122 1.19 24.81 4.14
C SER A 122 0.58 23.74 3.23
N ARG A 123 -0.19 24.17 2.22
CA ARG A 123 -0.85 23.26 1.26
C ARG A 123 0.10 22.24 0.62
N VAL A 124 1.36 22.63 0.37
CA VAL A 124 2.38 21.74 -0.19
C VAL A 124 2.72 20.63 0.81
N PHE A 125 2.99 20.99 2.07
CA PHE A 125 3.30 20.00 3.10
C PHE A 125 2.12 19.08 3.38
N GLU A 126 0.89 19.60 3.43
CA GLU A 126 -0.30 18.74 3.60
C GLU A 126 -0.48 17.75 2.46
N THR A 127 -0.17 18.15 1.22
CA THR A 127 -0.23 17.25 0.06
C THR A 127 0.83 16.14 0.15
N VAL A 128 2.05 16.49 0.55
CA VAL A 128 3.16 15.53 0.74
C VAL A 128 2.86 14.58 1.89
N ASP A 129 2.39 15.10 3.04
CA ASP A 129 2.00 14.30 4.20
C ASP A 129 0.80 13.40 3.88
N ALA A 130 -0.16 13.84 3.07
CA ALA A 130 -1.27 13.02 2.65
C ALA A 130 -0.84 11.87 1.72
N LEU A 131 0.13 12.13 0.82
CA LEU A 131 0.68 11.12 -0.08
C LEU A 131 1.51 10.06 0.65
N PHE A 132 2.32 10.48 1.63
CA PHE A 132 3.31 9.62 2.30
C PHE A 132 3.00 9.28 3.76
N GLY A 133 1.88 9.76 4.30
CA GLY A 133 1.41 9.48 5.67
C GLY A 133 0.47 8.28 5.77
N GLY A 134 0.17 7.61 4.66
CA GLY A 134 -0.74 6.47 4.62
C GLY A 134 -2.15 6.83 5.09
N LEU A 135 -2.74 5.98 5.94
CA LEU A 135 -4.07 6.22 6.50
C LEU A 135 -4.13 7.53 7.30
N VAL A 136 -3.09 7.82 8.09
CA VAL A 136 -3.02 9.06 8.88
C VAL A 136 -3.03 10.28 7.98
N GLY A 137 -2.27 10.26 6.88
CA GLY A 137 -2.28 11.34 5.88
C GLY A 137 -3.66 11.57 5.28
N SER A 138 -4.40 10.49 5.01
CA SER A 138 -5.80 10.56 4.52
C SER A 138 -6.74 11.20 5.56
N MET A 139 -6.59 10.84 6.83
CA MET A 139 -7.38 11.41 7.92
C MET A 139 -7.04 12.89 8.15
N THR A 140 -5.77 13.26 8.09
CA THR A 140 -5.35 14.67 8.17
C THR A 140 -5.96 15.48 7.05
N ALA A 141 -5.93 15.00 5.80
CA ALA A 141 -6.55 15.68 4.67
C ALA A 141 -8.08 15.81 4.80
N LEU A 142 -8.75 14.82 5.40
CA LEU A 142 -10.18 14.85 5.72
C LEU A 142 -10.47 15.96 6.74
N VAL A 143 -9.71 16.01 7.84
CA VAL A 143 -9.92 16.97 8.94
C VAL A 143 -9.58 18.38 8.50
N HIS A 144 -8.47 18.58 7.78
CA HIS A 144 -8.05 19.89 7.27
C HIS A 144 -8.88 20.34 6.07
N ARG A 145 -9.68 19.46 5.46
CA ARG A 145 -10.54 19.71 4.30
C ARG A 145 -9.78 20.20 3.06
N GLU A 146 -8.48 19.88 2.96
CA GLU A 146 -7.68 20.21 1.78
C GLU A 146 -7.89 19.14 0.70
N TRP A 147 -8.74 19.46 -0.28
CA TRP A 147 -9.03 18.57 -1.41
C TRP A 147 -7.79 18.12 -2.21
N PRO A 148 -6.71 18.93 -2.39
CA PRO A 148 -5.53 18.45 -3.13
C PRO A 148 -4.79 17.37 -2.34
N ALA A 149 -4.73 17.51 -1.01
CA ALA A 149 -4.14 16.53 -0.12
C ALA A 149 -4.97 15.24 -0.13
N ALA A 150 -6.30 15.35 -0.04
CA ALA A 150 -7.20 14.20 -0.09
C ALA A 150 -7.10 13.45 -1.44
N LEU A 151 -6.96 14.18 -2.55
CA LEU A 151 -6.73 13.59 -3.87
C LEU A 151 -5.38 12.87 -3.91
N ALA A 152 -4.30 13.48 -3.41
CA ALA A 152 -2.98 12.88 -3.37
C ALA A 152 -2.94 11.59 -2.54
N ALA A 153 -3.67 11.53 -1.42
CA ALA A 153 -3.79 10.34 -0.58
C ALA A 153 -4.36 9.12 -1.32
N THR A 154 -5.15 9.31 -2.38
CA THR A 154 -5.70 8.20 -3.18
C THR A 154 -4.67 7.54 -4.09
N ALA A 155 -3.59 8.24 -4.45
CA ALA A 155 -2.72 7.86 -5.57
C ALA A 155 -2.01 6.52 -5.34
N LEU A 156 -1.28 6.40 -4.23
CA LEU A 156 -0.52 5.19 -3.90
C LEU A 156 -1.42 3.95 -3.65
N PRO A 157 -2.46 4.01 -2.79
CA PRO A 157 -3.30 2.85 -2.57
C PRO A 157 -4.06 2.44 -3.83
N LEU A 158 -4.52 3.39 -4.66
CA LEU A 158 -5.17 3.07 -5.94
C LEU A 158 -4.19 2.43 -6.92
N ALA A 159 -2.97 2.96 -7.05
CA ALA A 159 -1.94 2.36 -7.90
C ALA A 159 -1.62 0.93 -7.50
N LEU A 160 -1.47 0.67 -6.19
CA LEU A 160 -1.27 -0.68 -5.68
C LEU A 160 -2.47 -1.59 -5.96
N PHE A 161 -3.69 -1.10 -5.75
CA PHE A 161 -4.91 -1.85 -6.03
C PHE A 161 -4.97 -2.31 -7.50
N LEU A 162 -4.68 -1.40 -8.43
CA LEU A 162 -4.66 -1.69 -9.86
C LEU A 162 -3.55 -2.69 -10.24
N LEU A 163 -2.34 -2.52 -9.68
CA LEU A 163 -1.22 -3.42 -9.93
C LEU A 163 -1.45 -4.82 -9.36
N ALA A 164 -1.99 -4.93 -8.13
CA ALA A 164 -2.30 -6.21 -7.51
C ALA A 164 -3.45 -6.94 -8.21
N SER A 165 -4.43 -6.18 -8.74
CA SER A 165 -5.57 -6.72 -9.49
C SER A 165 -5.25 -7.06 -10.95
N ALA A 166 -4.07 -6.68 -11.46
CA ALA A 166 -3.73 -6.89 -12.86
C ALA A 166 -3.61 -8.38 -13.23
N ARG A 167 -4.08 -8.74 -14.43
CA ARG A 167 -3.97 -10.11 -14.98
C ARG A 167 -2.52 -10.62 -15.01
N HIS A 168 -1.57 -9.74 -15.28
CA HIS A 168 -0.15 -10.06 -15.28
C HIS A 168 0.37 -10.54 -13.92
N THR A 169 -0.08 -9.92 -12.83
CA THR A 169 0.25 -10.33 -11.46
C THR A 169 -0.34 -11.70 -11.13
N THR A 170 -1.56 -11.96 -11.62
CA THR A 170 -2.24 -13.26 -11.51
C THR A 170 -1.44 -14.36 -12.21
N ASN A 171 -1.09 -14.13 -13.48
CA ASN A 171 -0.34 -15.09 -14.29
C ASN A 171 1.02 -15.41 -13.67
N TRP A 172 1.67 -14.43 -13.03
CA TRP A 172 2.97 -14.65 -12.39
C TRP A 172 2.90 -15.56 -11.16
N VAL A 173 1.81 -15.45 -10.38
CA VAL A 173 1.56 -16.34 -9.23
C VAL A 173 1.27 -17.76 -9.72
N GLU A 174 0.49 -17.90 -10.79
CA GLU A 174 0.12 -19.21 -11.36
C GLU A 174 1.30 -19.93 -12.06
N HIS A 175 2.30 -19.18 -12.54
CA HIS A 175 3.40 -19.77 -13.32
C HIS A 175 4.38 -20.55 -12.43
N THR A 176 4.14 -21.85 -12.30
CA THR A 176 5.11 -22.81 -11.78
C THR A 176 6.02 -23.24 -12.94
N PRO A 177 7.35 -22.99 -12.88
CA PRO A 177 8.23 -23.44 -13.95
C PRO A 177 8.15 -24.97 -14.08
N SER A 178 7.90 -25.45 -15.30
CA SER A 178 7.88 -26.88 -15.60
C SER A 178 9.17 -27.53 -15.11
N ARG A 179 9.08 -28.46 -14.17
CA ARG A 179 10.23 -29.25 -13.73
C ARG A 179 10.79 -29.95 -14.97
N PRO A 180 12.11 -29.87 -15.26
CA PRO A 180 12.69 -30.63 -16.35
C PRO A 180 12.30 -32.10 -16.15
N ALA A 181 11.65 -32.70 -17.14
CA ALA A 181 11.33 -34.12 -17.09
C ALA A 181 12.65 -34.87 -16.83
N PRO A 182 12.67 -35.86 -15.91
CA PRO A 182 13.86 -36.67 -15.73
C PRO A 182 14.26 -37.20 -17.10
N ARG A 183 15.48 -36.85 -17.55
CA ARG A 183 16.06 -37.38 -18.77
C ARG A 183 16.10 -38.89 -18.55
N THR A 184 15.14 -39.61 -19.12
CA THR A 184 15.20 -41.06 -19.27
C THR A 184 16.37 -41.30 -20.21
N GLU A 185 17.56 -41.39 -19.62
CA GLU A 185 18.68 -42.07 -20.25
C GLU A 185 18.17 -43.47 -20.53
N ALA A 186 17.85 -43.71 -21.80
CA ALA A 186 17.64 -45.03 -22.33
C ALA A 186 18.92 -45.81 -22.03
N LEU A 187 18.85 -46.65 -20.99
CA LEU A 187 19.71 -47.79 -20.79
C LEU A 187 19.38 -48.78 -21.92
N ASP A 188 19.85 -48.46 -23.12
CA ASP A 188 20.05 -49.46 -24.17
C ASP A 188 21.39 -50.15 -23.85
N ALA A 189 21.28 -51.21 -23.06
CA ALA A 189 22.30 -52.22 -22.82
C ALA A 189 22.08 -53.42 -23.76
#